data_AF-A0A453RLT7-F1
#
_entry.id   AF-A0A453RLT7-F1
#
_cell.length_a   1.000
_cell.length_b   1.000
_cell.length_c   1.000
_cell.angle_alpha   90.00
_cell.angle_beta   90.00
_cell.angle_gamma   90.00
#
_symmetry.space_group_name_H-M   'P 1'
#
loop_
_entity.id
_entity.type
_entity.pdbx_description
1 polymer ?
#
loop_
_entity_poly.entity_id
_entity_poly.type
_entity_poly.pdbx_seq_one_letter_code
_entity_poly.pdbx_strand_id
1 'polypeptide(L)' 'MELPSATSCGHVFCEKCIKAAIKAQKKCPTCRKRLGPKSYRRVYLPATADQV' A
#
# COMPACT_ATOMS: atom_id res chain seq x y z
N MET A 1 5.74 12.46 -8.48
CA MET A 1 5.53 12.36 -7.02
C MET A 1 4.45 11.32 -6.77
N GLU A 2 4.85 10.12 -6.35
CA GLU A 2 3.92 9.01 -6.11
C GLU A 2 3.53 9.02 -4.62
N LEU A 3 2.23 9.04 -4.29
CA LEU A 3 1.78 8.99 -2.91
C LEU A 3 1.86 7.56 -2.36
N PRO A 4 2.44 7.36 -1.15
CA PRO A 4 2.42 6.06 -0.51
C PRO A 4 1.01 5.68 -0.06
N SER A 5 0.71 4.40 -0.14
CA SER A 5 -0.57 3.80 0.22
C SER A 5 -0.32 2.57 1.09
N ALA A 6 -0.95 2.55 2.27
CA ALA A 6 -0.94 1.39 3.14
C ALA A 6 -2.15 0.50 2.84
N THR A 7 -1.94 -0.80 2.94
CA THR A 7 -3.00 -1.80 2.84
C THR A 7 -3.56 -2.13 4.23
N SER A 8 -4.77 -2.70 4.29
CA SER A 8 -5.39 -3.16 5.55
C SER A 8 -4.59 -4.25 6.27
N CYS A 9 -3.61 -4.86 5.60
CA CYS A 9 -2.66 -5.81 6.20
C CYS A 9 -1.38 -5.16 6.75
N GLY A 10 -1.26 -3.83 6.70
CA GLY A 10 -0.13 -3.08 7.27
C GLY A 10 1.04 -2.80 6.32
N HIS A 11 1.07 -3.41 5.13
CA HIS A 11 2.13 -3.18 4.15
C HIS A 11 1.89 -1.90 3.34
N VAL A 12 2.97 -1.17 3.07
CA VAL A 12 2.97 0.13 2.36
C VAL A 12 3.59 -0.02 0.97
N PHE A 13 2.93 0.54 -0.03
CA PHE A 13 3.37 0.56 -1.44
C PHE A 13 3.02 1.88 -2.10
N CYS A 14 3.57 2.18 -3.27
CA CYS A 14 3.09 3.29 -4.09
C CYS A 14 1.66 3.02 -4.60
N GLU A 15 0.87 4.07 -4.84
CA GLU A 15 -0.51 3.93 -5.33
C GLU A 15 -0.59 3.10 -6.64
N LYS A 16 0.35 3.28 -7.57
CA LYS A 16 0.40 2.51 -8.83
C LYS A 16 0.65 1.03 -8.57
N CYS A 17 1.62 0.71 -7.71
CA CYS A 17 1.99 -0.66 -7.39
C CYS A 17 0.82 -1.42 -6.77
N ILE A 18 0.12 -0.80 -5.80
CA ILE A 18 -1.00 -1.48 -5.14
C ILE A 18 -2.21 -1.66 -6.07
N LYS A 19 -2.50 -0.66 -6.92
CA LYS A 19 -3.54 -0.77 -7.96
C LYS A 19 -3.24 -1.91 -8.95
N ALA A 20 -2.00 -2.01 -9.42
CA ALA A 20 -1.57 -3.07 -10.32
C ALA A 20 -1.69 -4.46 -9.66
N ALA A 21 -1.24 -4.60 -8.40
CA ALA A 21 -1.33 -5.84 -7.64
C ALA A 21 -2.79 -6.29 -7.41
N ILE A 22 -3.69 -5.35 -7.09
CA ILE A 22 -5.12 -5.63 -6.94
C ILE A 22 -5.73 -6.06 -8.29
N LYS A 23 -5.39 -5.38 -9.39
CA LYS A 23 -5.89 -5.72 -10.73
C LYS A 23 -5.42 -7.10 -11.18
N ALA A 24 -4.16 -7.46 -10.89
CA ALA A 24 -3.58 -8.74 -11.29
C ALA A 24 -4.06 -9.91 -10.42
N GLN A 25 -4.03 -9.78 -9.09
CA GLN A 25 -4.16 -10.93 -8.19
C GLN A 25 -5.13 -10.73 -7.01
N LYS A 26 -5.56 -9.49 -6.73
CA LYS A 26 -6.39 -9.15 -5.55
C LYS A 26 -5.78 -9.65 -4.23
N LYS A 27 -4.44 -9.58 -4.12
CA LYS A 27 -3.66 -10.05 -2.96
C LYS A 27 -2.52 -9.07 -2.66
N CYS A 28 -2.12 -9.03 -1.39
CA CYS A 28 -0.93 -8.30 -0.97
C CYS A 28 0.31 -8.94 -1.58
N PRO A 29 1.21 -8.18 -2.22
CA PRO A 29 2.42 -8.74 -2.81
C PRO A 29 3.41 -9.27 -1.76
N THR A 30 3.33 -8.80 -0.51
CA THR A 30 4.21 -9.25 0.58
C THR A 30 3.63 -10.45 1.33
N CYS A 31 2.45 -10.32 1.93
CA CYS A 31 1.90 -11.35 2.81
C CYS A 31 0.76 -12.16 2.18
N ARG A 32 0.46 -11.95 0.89
CA ARG A 32 -0.58 -12.65 0.12
C ARG A 32 -2.01 -12.58 0.68
N LYS A 33 -2.26 -11.74 1.69
CA LYS A 33 -3.60 -11.48 2.24
C LYS A 33 -4.50 -10.93 1.13
N ARG A 34 -5.77 -11.36 1.08
CA ARG A 34 -6.72 -10.86 0.07
C ARG A 34 -6.88 -9.34 0.19
N LEU A 35 -6.77 -8.65 -0.94
CA LEU A 35 -6.94 -7.21 -1.07
C LEU A 35 -8.02 -6.92 -2.11
N GLY A 36 -9.00 -6.12 -1.71
CA GLY A 36 -9.99 -5.52 -2.60
C GLY A 36 -9.64 -4.09 -2.98
N PRO A 37 -10.44 -3.46 -3.86
CA PRO A 37 -10.26 -2.07 -4.28
C PRO A 37 -10.39 -1.05 -3.12
N LYS A 38 -11.04 -1.43 -2.01
CA LYS A 38 -11.15 -0.62 -0.78
C LYS A 38 -10.17 -1.03 0.33
N SER A 39 -9.25 -1.97 0.05
CA SER A 39 -8.31 -2.52 1.05
C SER A 39 -6.99 -1.76 1.15
N TYR A 40 -6.88 -0.59 0.50
CA TYR A 40 -5.73 0.30 0.63
C TYR A 40 -6.19 1.74 0.85
N ARG A 41 -5.36 2.50 1.55
CA ARG A 41 -5.58 3.86 2.06
C ARG A 41 -4.33 4.67 1.73
N ARG A 42 -4.51 5.89 1.21
CA ARG A 42 -3.42 6.86 1.11
C ARG A 42 -2.90 7.19 2.50
N VAL A 43 -1.61 7.04 2.69
CA VAL A 43 -0.94 7.42 3.94
C VAL A 43 -0.17 8.70 3.71
N TYR A 44 -0.35 9.64 4.62
CA TYR A 44 0.48 10.84 4.70
C TYR A 44 1.45 10.56 5.83
N LEU A 45 2.60 10.00 5.47
CA LEU A 45 3.68 9.86 6.43
C LEU A 45 4.36 11.23 6.49
N PRO A 46 4.25 12.00 7.60
CA PRO A 46 5.09 13.18 7.75
C PRO A 46 6.54 12.69 7.65
N ALA A 47 7.37 13.41 6.91
CA ALA A 47 8.76 13.05 6.64
C ALA A 47 9.66 13.20 7.89
N THR A 48 9.21 12.68 9.03
CA THR A 48 9.87 12.72 10.33
C THR A 48 9.76 11.34 10.97
N ALA A 49 10.51 10.40 10.41
CA ALA A 49 10.91 9.18 11.12
C ALA A 49 12.31 8.74 10.68
N ASP A 50 13.18 9.72 10.44
CA ASP A 50 14.61 9.60 10.68
C ASP A 50 14.91 10.60 11.81
N GLN A 51 14.59 10.19 13.03
CA GLN A 51 15.20 10.79 14.22
C GLN A 51 16.35 9.87 14.62
N VAL A 52 17.53 10.09 14.03
CA VAL A 52 18.87 9.96 14.66
C VAL A 52 19.97 10.26 13.65
#